data_AF-A0A7C7LLS2-F1
#
_entry.id   AF-A0A7C7LLS2-F1
#
_cell.length_a   1.000
_cell.length_b   1.000
_cell.length_c   1.000
_cell.angle_alpha   90.00
_cell.angle_beta   90.00
_cell.angle_gamma   90.00
#
_symmetry.space_group_name_H-M   'P 1'
#
loop_
_entity.id
_entity.type
_entity.pdbx_description
1 polymer ?
#
loop_
_entity_poly.entity_id
_entity_poly.type
_entity_poly.pdbx_seq_one_letter_code
_entity_poly.pdbx_strand_id
1 'polypeptide(L)'
;MKKVVLTGLALCLISCSDKVLDTQQSDSGSNNDFTLTLTISDDIVYLNSSIKITAVVERRVDGTSITENMMMDAVGGKIDGQNFTSVSSSSNSPATITVSMDNEAGSKFEALAFFLPSYSYSTTKKEYSNYMQKGQVSASFDNINVTLPVNMVEPR
;
A
#
# COMPACT_ATOMS: atom_id res chain seq x y z
N MET A 1 11.25 71.44 2.16
CA MET A 1 11.39 70.01 2.52
C MET A 1 10.40 69.20 1.68
N LYS A 2 10.87 68.37 0.73
CA LYS A 2 10.03 67.42 -0.02
C LYS A 2 10.68 66.05 0.12
N LYS A 3 10.04 65.14 0.84
CA LYS A 3 10.48 63.75 0.97
C LYS A 3 9.77 62.93 -0.09
N VAL A 4 10.52 62.41 -1.05
CA VAL A 4 10.05 61.43 -2.03
C VAL A 4 10.28 60.06 -1.41
N VAL A 5 9.20 59.31 -1.19
CA VAL A 5 9.24 57.92 -0.74
C VAL A 5 9.35 57.04 -1.98
N LEU A 6 10.47 56.32 -2.10
CA LEU A 6 10.70 55.35 -3.15
C LEU A 6 10.15 53.99 -2.69
N THR A 7 8.93 53.68 -3.10
CA THR A 7 8.30 52.36 -2.90
C THR A 7 8.93 51.35 -3.86
N GLY A 8 9.93 50.62 -3.36
CA GLY A 8 10.54 49.49 -4.06
C GLY A 8 9.58 48.30 -4.10
N LEU A 9 9.19 47.93 -5.32
CA LEU A 9 8.32 46.82 -5.67
C LEU A 9 9.02 45.49 -5.32
N ALA A 10 8.70 44.90 -4.16
CA ALA A 10 9.10 43.52 -3.86
C ALA A 10 8.18 42.58 -4.65
N LEU A 11 8.66 42.06 -5.78
CA LEU A 11 8.04 40.92 -6.45
C LEU A 11 8.18 39.70 -5.51
N CYS A 12 7.12 39.38 -4.78
CA CYS A 12 6.95 38.06 -4.21
C CYS A 12 6.82 37.05 -5.37
N LEU A 13 7.93 36.41 -5.72
CA LEU A 13 7.92 35.14 -6.44
C LEU A 13 7.31 34.10 -5.49
N ILE A 14 5.98 34.01 -5.51
CA ILE A 14 5.26 32.88 -4.94
C ILE A 14 5.52 31.72 -5.90
N SER A 15 6.69 31.08 -5.77
CA SER A 15 6.90 29.79 -6.40
C SER A 15 5.81 28.89 -5.85
N CYS A 16 4.91 28.46 -6.71
CA CYS A 16 3.99 27.37 -6.46
C CYS A 16 4.86 26.19 -6.03
N SER A 17 4.98 25.96 -4.72
CA SER A 17 5.52 24.72 -4.21
C SER A 17 4.51 23.67 -4.61
N ASP A 18 4.71 23.09 -5.80
CA ASP A 18 4.03 21.87 -6.21
C ASP A 18 4.30 20.87 -5.10
N LYS A 19 3.31 20.74 -4.21
CA LYS A 19 3.25 19.61 -3.30
C LYS A 19 3.06 18.44 -4.23
N VAL A 20 4.16 17.77 -4.56
CA VAL A 20 4.13 16.41 -5.07
C VAL A 20 3.24 15.66 -4.09
N LEU A 21 2.03 15.31 -4.55
CA LEU A 21 1.08 14.57 -3.74
C LEU A 21 1.70 13.19 -3.55
N ASP A 22 2.32 12.98 -2.39
CA ASP A 22 2.80 11.66 -2.00
C ASP A 22 1.58 10.82 -1.65
N THR A 23 1.13 10.03 -2.63
CA THR A 23 0.00 9.11 -2.50
C THR A 23 0.43 7.80 -1.83
N GLN A 24 1.74 7.54 -1.73
CA GLN A 24 2.26 6.35 -1.10
C GLN A 24 1.98 6.38 0.41
N GLN A 25 1.57 5.24 0.95
CA GLN A 25 1.48 5.05 2.38
C GLN A 25 2.25 3.81 2.81
N SER A 26 2.86 3.89 3.98
CA SER A 26 3.61 2.80 4.58
C SER A 26 3.37 2.77 6.08
N ASP A 27 3.28 1.58 6.64
CA ASP A 27 3.22 1.35 8.09
C ASP A 27 4.00 0.09 8.45
N SER A 28 4.36 -0.06 9.72
CA SER A 28 5.17 -1.19 10.18
C SER A 28 4.84 -1.62 11.60
N GLY A 29 5.05 -2.90 11.87
CA GLY A 29 5.01 -3.49 13.21
C GLY A 29 6.24 -4.36 13.44
N SER A 30 6.55 -4.63 14.70
CA SER A 30 7.69 -5.46 15.06
C SER A 30 7.41 -6.30 16.30
N ASN A 31 8.04 -7.46 16.37
CA ASN A 31 8.19 -8.24 17.59
C ASN A 31 9.69 -8.31 17.96
N ASN A 32 10.10 -9.31 18.75
CA ASN A 32 11.51 -9.45 19.13
C ASN A 32 12.41 -9.87 17.96
N ASP A 33 11.86 -10.61 17.01
CA ASP A 33 12.61 -11.34 15.99
C ASP A 33 12.50 -10.70 14.60
N PHE A 34 11.39 -10.04 14.30
CA PHE A 34 11.07 -9.51 12.98
C PHE A 34 10.43 -8.13 13.01
N THR A 35 10.59 -7.42 11.90
CA THR A 35 9.81 -6.23 11.54
C THR A 35 9.04 -6.55 10.26
N LEU A 36 7.74 -6.27 10.24
CA LEU A 36 6.91 -6.33 9.04
C LEU A 36 6.57 -4.91 8.62
N THR A 37 6.90 -4.55 7.39
CA THR A 37 6.53 -3.28 6.78
C THR A 37 5.57 -3.53 5.63
N LEU A 38 4.45 -2.81 5.60
CA LEU A 38 3.47 -2.85 4.51
C LEU A 38 3.48 -1.49 3.82
N THR A 39 3.49 -1.47 2.49
CA THR A 39 3.46 -0.26 1.68
C THR A 39 2.45 -0.40 0.55
N ILE A 40 1.65 0.64 0.32
CA ILE A 40 0.78 0.80 -0.84
C ILE A 40 1.30 1.94 -1.70
N SER A 41 1.31 1.78 -3.03
CA SER A 41 1.80 2.84 -3.94
C SER A 41 0.93 4.09 -3.90
N ASP A 42 -0.36 3.92 -3.65
CA ASP A 42 -1.35 4.99 -3.65
C ASP A 42 -2.46 4.68 -2.64
N ASP A 43 -2.89 5.67 -1.87
CA ASP A 43 -4.01 5.57 -0.95
C ASP A 43 -5.39 5.74 -1.63
N ILE A 44 -5.39 6.12 -2.91
CA ILE A 44 -6.55 6.20 -3.78
C ILE A 44 -6.37 5.24 -4.96
N VAL A 45 -7.37 4.39 -5.18
CA VAL A 45 -7.40 3.45 -6.30
C VAL A 45 -8.67 3.66 -7.13
N TYR A 46 -8.49 3.82 -8.44
CA TYR A 46 -9.62 3.86 -9.37
C TYR A 46 -10.19 2.46 -9.56
N LEU A 47 -11.52 2.34 -9.62
CA LEU A 47 -12.19 1.03 -9.73
C LEU A 47 -11.70 0.21 -10.93
N ASN A 48 -11.34 0.84 -12.04
CA ASN A 48 -10.83 0.15 -13.24
C ASN A 48 -9.29 -0.02 -13.25
N SER A 49 -8.62 0.14 -12.11
CA SER A 49 -7.16 0.09 -11.98
C SER A 49 -6.75 -0.80 -10.80
N SER A 50 -5.45 -0.83 -10.53
CA SER A 50 -4.86 -1.50 -9.37
C SER A 50 -3.74 -0.65 -8.80
N ILE A 51 -3.43 -0.87 -7.52
CA ILE A 51 -2.28 -0.26 -6.85
C ILE A 51 -1.32 -1.35 -6.41
N LYS A 52 -0.03 -1.01 -6.36
CA LYS A 52 1.01 -1.95 -5.94
C LYS A 52 1.02 -2.03 -4.42
N ILE A 53 1.14 -3.25 -3.90
CA ILE A 53 1.37 -3.55 -2.49
C ILE A 53 2.77 -4.18 -2.38
N THR A 54 3.53 -3.73 -1.41
CA THR A 54 4.81 -4.32 -1.03
C THR A 54 4.77 -4.66 0.45
N ALA A 55 5.08 -5.91 0.81
CA ALA A 55 5.35 -6.27 2.19
C ALA A 55 6.78 -6.76 2.34
N VAL A 56 7.47 -6.25 3.36
CA VAL A 56 8.85 -6.59 3.66
C VAL A 56 8.92 -7.14 5.08
N VAL A 57 9.42 -8.37 5.20
CA VAL A 57 9.82 -8.95 6.48
C VAL A 57 11.33 -8.75 6.62
N GLU A 58 11.76 -8.17 7.75
CA GLU A 58 13.17 -7.99 8.09
C GLU A 58 13.46 -8.66 9.43
N ARG A 59 14.48 -9.52 9.45
CA ARG A 59 14.99 -10.15 10.67
C ARG A 59 15.72 -9.12 11.53
N ARG A 60 15.39 -9.06 12.82
CA ARG A 60 15.96 -8.11 13.80
C ARG A 60 17.16 -8.66 14.55
N VAL A 61 17.23 -9.99 14.71
CA VAL A 61 18.27 -10.69 15.47
C VAL A 61 18.71 -11.95 14.74
N ASP A 62 19.98 -12.35 14.92
CA ASP A 62 20.47 -13.61 14.38
C ASP A 62 19.65 -14.79 14.92
N GLY A 63 19.51 -15.85 14.14
CA GLY A 63 18.70 -17.00 14.53
C GLY A 63 18.99 -18.26 13.72
N THR A 64 17.93 -18.98 13.37
CA THR A 64 17.97 -20.07 12.39
C THR A 64 17.30 -19.62 11.11
N SER A 65 17.66 -20.24 9.98
CA SER A 65 16.89 -20.07 8.74
C SER A 65 15.44 -20.46 8.97
N ILE A 66 14.50 -19.72 8.38
CA ILE A 66 13.07 -19.96 8.52
C ILE A 66 12.41 -20.19 7.17
N THR A 67 11.33 -20.99 7.20
CA THR A 67 10.38 -21.14 6.10
C THR A 67 8.98 -21.07 6.71
N GLU A 68 8.37 -19.90 6.65
CA GLU A 68 7.09 -19.62 7.29
C GLU A 68 6.12 -18.92 6.33
N ASN A 69 4.87 -18.71 6.75
CA ASN A 69 3.85 -18.10 5.91
C ASN A 69 3.58 -16.66 6.35
N MET A 70 3.69 -15.73 5.40
CA MET A 70 3.07 -14.41 5.49
C MET A 70 1.69 -14.46 4.85
N MET A 71 0.73 -13.76 5.45
CA MET A 71 -0.62 -13.60 4.91
C MET A 71 -0.83 -12.16 4.45
N MET A 72 -1.51 -11.97 3.33
CA MET A 72 -2.03 -10.68 2.89
C MET A 72 -3.53 -10.77 2.68
N ASP A 73 -4.26 -9.73 3.05
CA ASP A 73 -5.71 -9.67 2.88
C ASP A 73 -6.18 -8.28 2.46
N ALA A 74 -7.39 -8.21 1.91
CA ALA A 74 -8.00 -7.00 1.39
C ALA A 74 -9.51 -6.93 1.72
N VAL A 75 -9.96 -5.74 2.11
CA VAL A 75 -11.39 -5.40 2.17
C VAL A 75 -11.73 -4.40 1.08
N GLY A 76 -12.84 -4.63 0.37
CA GLY A 76 -13.27 -3.81 -0.77
C GLY A 76 -12.61 -4.18 -2.10
N GLY A 77 -11.68 -5.14 -2.09
CA GLY A 77 -10.98 -5.63 -3.27
C GLY A 77 -10.45 -7.05 -3.06
N LYS A 78 -9.52 -7.44 -3.91
CA LYS A 78 -8.76 -8.69 -3.82
C LYS A 78 -7.27 -8.43 -3.94
N ILE A 79 -6.48 -9.32 -3.35
CA ILE A 79 -5.03 -9.34 -3.53
C ILE A 79 -4.71 -10.22 -4.74
N ASP A 80 -3.96 -9.69 -5.69
CA ASP A 80 -3.41 -10.42 -6.83
C ASP A 80 -1.89 -10.42 -6.74
N GLY A 81 -1.27 -11.59 -6.63
CA GLY A 81 0.17 -11.72 -6.44
C GLY A 81 0.76 -12.79 -7.34
N GLN A 82 1.95 -12.50 -7.85
CA GLN A 82 2.74 -13.48 -8.59
C GLN A 82 3.48 -14.36 -7.58
N ASN A 83 3.43 -15.69 -7.76
CA ASN A 83 4.11 -16.70 -6.94
C ASN A 83 3.54 -16.95 -5.53
N PHE A 84 2.26 -16.66 -5.30
CA PHE A 84 1.62 -17.01 -4.02
C PHE A 84 1.12 -18.46 -4.07
N THR A 85 1.34 -19.20 -2.99
CA THR A 85 0.97 -20.63 -2.87
C THR A 85 -0.54 -20.84 -2.86
N SER A 86 -1.32 -19.79 -2.56
CA SER A 86 -2.77 -19.76 -2.74
C SER A 86 -3.21 -18.32 -3.02
N VAL A 87 -3.44 -17.97 -4.28
CA VAL A 87 -4.35 -16.88 -4.67
C VAL A 87 -5.54 -17.56 -5.32
N SER A 88 -6.70 -17.50 -4.70
CA SER A 88 -7.92 -17.76 -5.43
C SER A 88 -8.33 -16.45 -6.07
N SER A 89 -8.27 -16.39 -7.40
CA SER A 89 -8.87 -15.31 -8.18
C SER A 89 -10.40 -15.17 -8.00
N SER A 90 -11.00 -16.04 -7.17
CA SER A 90 -12.43 -16.12 -6.87
C SER A 90 -12.79 -16.24 -5.38
N SER A 91 -11.84 -16.22 -4.43
CA SER A 91 -12.15 -16.36 -2.99
C SER A 91 -11.70 -15.16 -2.18
N ASN A 92 -12.51 -14.81 -1.18
CA ASN A 92 -12.19 -13.85 -0.12
C ASN A 92 -11.20 -14.46 0.90
N SER A 93 -10.32 -15.37 0.47
CA SER A 93 -9.34 -15.99 1.34
C SER A 93 -8.06 -15.18 1.30
N PRO A 94 -7.40 -14.95 2.44
CA PRO A 94 -6.12 -14.27 2.47
C PRO A 94 -5.10 -14.97 1.55
N ALA A 95 -4.37 -14.15 0.80
CA ALA A 95 -3.23 -14.61 0.03
C ALA A 95 -2.13 -15.11 0.98
N THR A 96 -1.61 -16.30 0.73
CA THR A 96 -0.53 -16.90 1.53
C THR A 96 0.76 -16.95 0.74
N ILE A 97 1.85 -16.54 1.37
CA ILE A 97 3.18 -16.38 0.78
C ILE A 97 4.19 -17.09 1.65
N THR A 98 4.96 -18.01 1.06
CA THR A 98 6.06 -18.67 1.77
C THR A 98 7.27 -17.73 1.84
N VAL A 99 7.60 -17.31 3.05
CA VAL A 99 8.77 -16.50 3.41
C VAL A 99 9.93 -17.43 3.73
N SER A 100 11.00 -17.36 2.94
CA SER A 100 12.27 -18.04 3.21
C SER A 100 13.32 -17.00 3.52
N MET A 101 13.94 -17.08 4.70
CA MET A 101 14.96 -16.12 5.13
C MET A 101 16.13 -16.80 5.81
N ASP A 102 17.32 -16.26 5.57
CA ASP A 102 18.56 -16.68 6.22
C ASP A 102 18.56 -16.30 7.70
N ASN A 103 19.59 -16.79 8.39
CA ASN A 103 19.73 -16.66 9.83
C ASN A 103 20.33 -15.33 10.30
N GLU A 104 20.86 -14.48 9.40
CA GLU A 104 21.55 -13.25 9.77
C GLU A 104 20.57 -12.09 10.04
N ALA A 105 20.81 -11.32 11.10
CA ALA A 105 20.12 -10.07 11.36
C ALA A 105 20.22 -9.12 10.16
N GLY A 106 19.11 -8.46 9.82
CA GLY A 106 18.98 -7.62 8.64
C GLY A 106 18.62 -8.38 7.35
N SER A 107 18.56 -9.72 7.37
CA SER A 107 18.03 -10.50 6.25
C SER A 107 16.60 -10.09 5.94
N LYS A 108 16.28 -9.90 4.64
CA LYS A 108 14.97 -9.41 4.19
C LYS A 108 14.32 -10.36 3.20
N PHE A 109 13.00 -10.44 3.29
CA PHE A 109 12.14 -11.02 2.27
C PHE A 109 11.14 -9.97 1.81
N GLU A 110 11.02 -9.80 0.50
CA GLU A 110 10.06 -8.88 -0.13
C GLU A 110 9.01 -9.66 -0.90
N ALA A 111 7.74 -9.36 -0.64
CA ALA A 111 6.61 -9.81 -1.44
C ALA A 111 5.95 -8.64 -2.16
N LEU A 112 5.62 -8.87 -3.42
CA LEU A 112 4.93 -7.91 -4.28
C LEU A 112 3.56 -8.46 -4.66
N ALA A 113 2.54 -7.60 -4.50
CA ALA A 113 1.17 -7.88 -4.89
C ALA A 113 0.50 -6.63 -5.46
N PHE A 114 -0.74 -6.80 -5.88
CA PHE A 114 -1.62 -5.73 -6.33
C PHE A 114 -2.96 -5.81 -5.59
N PHE A 115 -3.48 -4.65 -5.19
CA PHE A 115 -4.87 -4.52 -4.78
C PHE A 115 -5.74 -4.25 -6.01
N LEU A 116 -6.73 -5.10 -6.24
CA LEU A 116 -7.72 -4.93 -7.30
C LEU A 116 -9.08 -4.65 -6.66
N PRO A 117 -9.67 -3.45 -6.85
CA PRO A 117 -11.00 -3.15 -6.34
C PRO A 117 -12.05 -4.16 -6.81
N SER A 118 -13.01 -4.45 -5.93
CA SER A 118 -14.19 -5.25 -6.26
C SER A 118 -15.36 -4.33 -6.57
N TYR A 119 -15.94 -4.48 -7.76
CA TYR A 119 -17.05 -3.66 -8.24
C TYR A 119 -17.88 -4.42 -9.28
N SER A 120 -19.06 -3.90 -9.57
CA SER A 120 -19.89 -4.29 -10.72
C SER A 120 -19.98 -3.10 -11.69
N TYR A 121 -19.77 -3.34 -12.98
CA TYR A 121 -19.89 -2.31 -14.02
C TYR A 121 -21.00 -2.64 -15.01
N SER A 122 -21.91 -1.70 -15.23
CA SER A 122 -22.95 -1.82 -16.26
C SER A 122 -22.49 -1.15 -17.55
N THR A 123 -22.30 -1.91 -18.63
CA THR A 123 -21.97 -1.34 -19.94
C THR A 123 -23.13 -0.55 -20.55
N THR A 124 -24.37 -0.93 -20.26
CA THR A 124 -25.58 -0.24 -20.74
C THR A 124 -25.76 1.12 -20.06
N LYS A 125 -25.56 1.19 -18.74
CA LYS A 125 -25.71 2.44 -17.96
C LYS A 125 -24.42 3.26 -17.87
N LYS A 126 -23.27 2.64 -18.16
CA LYS A 126 -21.92 3.19 -17.94
C LYS A 126 -21.68 3.59 -16.49
N GLU A 127 -22.10 2.74 -15.56
CA GLU A 127 -22.09 3.03 -14.12
C GLU A 127 -21.38 1.92 -13.33
N TYR A 128 -20.65 2.33 -12.29
CA TYR A 128 -20.06 1.45 -11.29
C TYR A 128 -21.03 1.28 -10.11
N SER A 129 -21.07 0.07 -9.55
CA SER A 129 -21.94 -0.28 -8.42
C SER A 129 -21.30 -1.39 -7.57
N ASN A 130 -21.88 -1.68 -6.39
CA ASN A 130 -21.43 -2.74 -5.49
C ASN A 130 -19.94 -2.67 -5.11
N TYR A 131 -19.39 -1.47 -4.98
CA TYR A 131 -18.04 -1.24 -4.49
C TYR A 131 -18.08 -0.55 -3.13
N MET A 132 -17.03 -0.77 -2.33
CA MET A 132 -16.85 -0.03 -1.08
C MET A 132 -16.05 1.24 -1.38
N GLN A 133 -16.44 2.39 -0.84
CA GLN A 133 -15.64 3.61 -1.00
C GLN A 133 -14.35 3.59 -0.17
N LYS A 134 -14.37 2.89 0.97
CA LYS A 134 -13.23 2.71 1.87
C LYS A 134 -12.97 1.22 2.05
N GLY A 135 -11.76 0.80 1.76
CA GLY A 135 -11.26 -0.55 1.96
C GLY A 135 -10.00 -0.53 2.81
N GLN A 136 -9.34 -1.68 2.88
CA GLN A 136 -8.06 -1.83 3.55
C GLN A 136 -7.22 -2.93 2.90
N VAL A 137 -5.91 -2.83 3.08
CA VAL A 137 -4.94 -3.87 2.79
C VAL A 137 -4.23 -4.20 4.10
N SER A 138 -4.07 -5.48 4.39
CA SER A 138 -3.33 -5.92 5.57
C SER A 138 -2.30 -6.99 5.24
N ALA A 139 -1.24 -7.03 6.02
CA ALA A 139 -0.26 -8.11 6.01
C ALA A 139 0.00 -8.59 7.43
N SER A 140 0.21 -9.90 7.59
CA SER A 140 0.59 -10.49 8.87
C SER A 140 1.68 -11.54 8.72
N PHE A 141 2.59 -11.54 9.69
CA PHE A 141 3.73 -12.46 9.77
C PHE A 141 4.18 -12.55 11.23
N ASP A 142 4.40 -13.76 11.74
CA ASP A 142 4.89 -14.02 13.11
C ASP A 142 4.23 -13.15 14.20
N ASN A 143 2.88 -13.20 14.27
CA ASN A 143 2.06 -12.42 15.22
C ASN A 143 2.14 -10.89 15.06
N ILE A 144 2.80 -10.38 14.04
CA ILE A 144 2.75 -8.97 13.63
C ILE A 144 1.60 -8.82 12.63
N ASN A 145 0.81 -7.74 12.77
CA ASN A 145 -0.25 -7.39 11.83
C ASN A 145 -0.16 -5.89 11.51
N VAL A 146 -0.16 -5.54 10.24
CA VAL A 146 -0.11 -4.17 9.73
C VAL A 146 -1.27 -3.97 8.77
N THR A 147 -1.97 -2.84 8.86
CA THR A 147 -3.14 -2.54 8.01
C THR A 147 -3.06 -1.10 7.50
N LEU A 148 -3.25 -0.92 6.20
CA LEU A 148 -3.33 0.38 5.55
C LEU A 148 -4.71 0.58 4.91
N PRO A 149 -5.31 1.77 5.06
CA PRO A 149 -6.56 2.10 4.40
C PRO A 149 -6.35 2.34 2.89
N VAL A 150 -7.38 2.05 2.10
CA VAL A 150 -7.42 2.42 0.67
C VAL A 150 -8.77 3.04 0.34
N ASN A 151 -8.78 4.12 -0.43
CA ASN A 151 -9.99 4.79 -0.89
C ASN A 151 -10.24 4.41 -2.36
N MET A 152 -11.41 3.86 -2.64
CA MET A 152 -11.81 3.50 -3.99
C MET A 152 -12.68 4.60 -4.59
N VAL A 153 -12.36 4.99 -5.82
CA VAL A 153 -13.05 6.07 -6.52
C VAL A 153 -13.42 5.66 -7.94
N GLU A 154 -14.54 6.18 -8.42
CA GLU A 154 -14.94 5.99 -9.81
C GLU A 154 -13.93 6.66 -10.76
N PRO A 155 -13.60 6.02 -11.89
CA PRO A 155 -12.80 6.64 -12.94
C PRO A 155 -13.49 7.90 -13.49
N ARG A 156 -12.71 8.93 -13.77
CA ARG A 156 -13.19 10.20 -14.34
C ARG A 156 -13.33 10.13 -15.86
#